data_AF-A0A4R7FMA2-F1
#
_entry.id   AF-A0A4R7FMA2-F1
#
_cell.length_a   1.000
_cell.length_b   1.000
_cell.length_c   1.000
_cell.angle_alpha   90.00
_cell.angle_beta   90.00
_cell.angle_gamma   90.00
#
_symmetry.space_group_name_H-M   'P 1'
#
loop_
_entity.id
_entity.type
_entity.pdbx_description
1 polymer ?
#
loop_
_entity_poly.entity_id
_entity_poly.type
_entity_poly.pdbx_seq_one_letter_code
_entity_poly.pdbx_strand_id
1 'polypeptide(L)'
;MPIPEAARAAGHVLLDVANAWDGDADPEQNFETANVAVERLLEADAVRVDVEIAESEEDGADDEIGVSIDVSDLIGPTGLLLHRALVLLEERGLDRAEAVALLREAVDRVD
;
A
#
# COMPACT_ATOMS: atom_id res chain seq x y z
N MET A 1 0.37 -11.86 18.14
CA MET A 1 -0.92 -12.24 17.53
C MET A 1 -0.63 -12.19 16.06
N PRO A 2 -0.68 -13.32 15.33
CA PRO A 2 0.06 -13.43 14.09
C PRO A 2 -0.53 -12.44 13.10
N ILE A 3 0.34 -11.77 12.35
CA ILE A 3 -0.12 -10.86 11.28
C ILE A 3 -0.93 -11.70 10.29
N PRO A 4 -2.20 -11.33 9.99
CA PRO A 4 -3.00 -12.02 8.99
C PRO A 4 -2.31 -12.04 7.63
N GLU A 5 -2.55 -13.07 6.82
CA GLU A 5 -1.87 -13.26 5.53
C GLU A 5 -2.01 -12.06 4.59
N ALA A 6 -3.22 -11.49 4.49
CA ALA A 6 -3.48 -10.27 3.72
C ALA A 6 -2.63 -9.07 4.20
N ALA A 7 -2.54 -8.88 5.52
CA ALA A 7 -1.72 -7.82 6.10
C ALA A 7 -0.21 -8.06 5.92
N ARG A 8 0.23 -9.32 5.89
CA ARG A 8 1.62 -9.68 5.58
C ARG A 8 1.94 -9.36 4.12
N ALA A 9 1.09 -9.77 3.18
CA ALA A 9 1.21 -9.46 1.76
C ALA A 9 1.25 -7.95 1.52
N ALA A 10 0.43 -7.19 2.25
CA ALA A 10 0.45 -5.72 2.22
C ALA A 10 1.81 -5.14 2.62
N GLY A 11 2.44 -5.69 3.67
CA GLY A 11 3.78 -5.30 4.09
C GLY A 11 4.82 -5.46 2.97
N HIS A 12 4.76 -6.56 2.23
CA HIS A 12 5.64 -6.78 1.06
C HIS A 12 5.37 -5.77 -0.06
N VAL A 13 4.10 -5.48 -0.37
CA VAL A 13 3.73 -4.50 -1.40
C VAL A 13 4.22 -3.09 -1.03
N LEU A 14 4.09 -2.68 0.23
CA LEU A 14 4.58 -1.38 0.69
C LEU A 14 6.11 -1.28 0.62
N LEU A 15 6.83 -2.37 0.90
CA LEU A 15 8.29 -2.43 0.72
C LEU A 15 8.69 -2.38 -0.76
N ASP A 16 7.91 -2.99 -1.65
CA ASP A 16 8.13 -2.89 -3.10
C ASP A 16 7.98 -1.45 -3.58
N VAL A 17 6.92 -0.75 -3.13
CA VAL A 17 6.71 0.69 -3.40
C VAL A 17 7.89 1.51 -2.90
N ALA A 18 8.31 1.32 -1.65
CA ALA A 18 9.42 2.04 -1.07
C ALA A 18 10.74 1.80 -1.81
N ASN A 19 10.93 0.58 -2.33
CA ASN A 19 12.11 0.24 -3.11
C ASN A 19 12.09 0.86 -4.52
N ALA A 20 10.91 0.96 -5.13
CA ALA A 20 10.72 1.58 -6.45
C ALA A 20 10.59 3.11 -6.39
N TRP A 21 10.30 3.68 -5.22
CA TRP A 21 10.13 5.12 -5.03
C TRP A 21 11.42 5.87 -5.35
N ASP A 22 11.29 6.89 -6.18
CA ASP A 22 12.36 7.79 -6.58
C ASP A 22 11.99 9.22 -6.16
N GLY A 23 12.76 9.77 -5.22
CA GLY A 23 12.53 11.11 -4.68
C GLY A 23 12.79 12.24 -5.68
N ASP A 24 13.52 11.95 -6.76
CA ASP A 24 13.85 12.91 -7.82
C ASP A 24 12.99 12.72 -9.09
N ALA A 25 12.14 11.68 -9.13
CA ALA A 25 11.24 11.42 -10.25
C ALA A 25 10.05 12.40 -10.29
N ASP A 26 9.44 12.52 -11.47
CA ASP A 26 8.19 13.27 -11.65
C ASP A 26 7.08 12.70 -10.75
N PRO A 27 6.22 13.54 -10.12
CA PRO A 27 5.05 13.08 -9.38
C PRO A 27 4.19 12.03 -10.09
N GLU A 28 4.06 12.11 -11.42
CA GLU A 28 3.27 11.16 -12.22
C GLU A 28 3.84 9.73 -12.13
N GLN A 29 5.16 9.57 -12.15
CA GLN A 29 5.82 8.26 -12.07
C GLN A 29 5.65 7.61 -10.69
N ASN A 30 5.76 8.40 -9.61
CA ASN A 30 5.50 7.90 -8.25
C ASN A 30 4.00 7.62 -8.04
N PHE A 31 3.11 8.36 -8.71
CA PHE A 31 1.67 8.10 -8.70
C PHE A 31 1.33 6.78 -9.41
N GLU A 32 1.94 6.49 -10.57
CA GLU A 32 1.82 5.18 -11.23
C GLU A 32 2.29 4.03 -10.33
N THR A 33 3.41 4.21 -9.65
CA THR A 33 3.93 3.23 -8.68
C THR A 33 2.94 2.99 -7.52
N ALA A 34 2.30 4.05 -7.02
CA ALA A 34 1.27 3.95 -6.00
C ALA A 34 0.01 3.22 -6.52
N ASN A 35 -0.45 3.48 -7.75
CA ASN A 35 -1.62 2.82 -8.33
C ASN A 35 -1.43 1.30 -8.47
N VAL A 36 -0.26 0.86 -8.96
CA VAL A 36 0.06 -0.58 -9.02
C VAL A 36 0.02 -1.22 -7.64
N ALA A 37 0.42 -0.48 -6.60
CA ALA A 37 0.33 -0.98 -5.23
C ALA A 37 -1.12 -1.08 -4.73
N VAL A 38 -1.99 -0.12 -5.08
CA VAL A 38 -3.44 -0.22 -4.78
C VAL A 38 -4.01 -1.50 -5.37
N GLU A 39 -3.74 -1.78 -6.64
CA GLU A 39 -4.22 -2.98 -7.33
C GLU A 39 -3.75 -4.25 -6.60
N ARG A 40 -2.45 -4.34 -6.27
CA ARG A 40 -1.89 -5.50 -5.55
C ARG A 40 -2.43 -5.65 -4.12
N LEU A 41 -2.76 -4.55 -3.45
CA LEU A 41 -3.36 -4.61 -2.11
C LEU A 41 -4.83 -5.05 -2.16
N LEU A 42 -5.56 -4.67 -3.20
CA LEU A 42 -6.91 -5.17 -3.45
C LEU A 42 -6.89 -6.67 -3.78
N GLU A 43 -5.96 -7.11 -4.64
CA GLU A 43 -5.77 -8.54 -4.95
C GLU A 43 -5.40 -9.38 -3.72
N ALA A 44 -4.73 -8.78 -2.75
CA ALA A 44 -4.33 -9.43 -1.51
C ALA A 44 -5.41 -9.38 -0.41
N ASP A 45 -6.62 -8.87 -0.69
CA ASP A 45 -7.68 -8.61 0.28
C ASP A 45 -7.21 -7.76 1.50
N ALA A 46 -6.16 -6.96 1.30
CA ALA A 46 -5.55 -6.16 2.35
C ALA A 46 -6.24 -4.81 2.56
N VAL A 47 -7.00 -4.36 1.56
CA VAL A 47 -7.83 -3.17 1.60
C VAL A 47 -9.28 -3.61 1.66
N ARG A 48 -9.97 -3.25 2.75
CA ARG A 48 -11.39 -3.54 2.92
C ARG A 48 -12.22 -2.42 2.32
N VAL A 49 -13.19 -2.80 1.53
CA VAL A 49 -14.10 -1.91 0.83
C VAL A 49 -15.47 -2.05 1.47
N ASP A 50 -15.89 -1.05 2.22
CA ASP A 50 -17.23 -1.03 2.76
C ASP A 50 -18.15 -0.34 1.74
N VAL A 51 -19.22 -1.03 1.37
CA VAL A 51 -20.22 -0.55 0.40
C VAL A 51 -21.42 -0.04 1.17
N GLU A 52 -21.72 1.25 1.05
CA GLU A 52 -22.97 1.81 1.56
C GLU A 52 -24.02 1.76 0.45
N ILE A 53 -25.14 1.08 0.74
CA ILE A 53 -26.31 1.06 -0.13
C ILE A 53 -27.23 2.16 0.36
N ALA A 54 -27.38 3.23 -0.43
CA ALA A 54 -28.40 4.23 -0.20
C ALA A 54 -29.71 3.69 -0.77
N GLU A 55 -30.65 3.28 0.10
CA GLU A 55 -32.01 2.95 -0.33
C GLU A 55 -32.67 4.22 -0.87
N SER A 56 -33.13 4.18 -2.12
CA SER A 56 -33.89 5.30 -2.69
C SER A 56 -35.29 5.33 -2.08
N GLU A 57 -35.70 6.46 -1.50
CA GLU A 57 -37.05 6.64 -0.95
C GLU A 57 -38.15 6.81 -2.02
N GLU A 58 -37.78 6.81 -3.32
CA GLU A 58 -38.72 6.95 -4.43
C GLU A 58 -39.08 5.58 -5.05
N ASP A 59 -40.38 5.24 -5.00
CA ASP A 59 -40.99 4.08 -5.67
C ASP A 59 -40.60 4.06 -7.17
N GLY A 60 -39.56 3.30 -7.52
CA GLY A 60 -39.17 3.00 -8.90
C GLY A 60 -37.81 3.50 -9.37
N ALA A 61 -36.95 4.06 -8.51
CA ALA A 61 -35.55 4.29 -8.85
C ALA A 61 -34.70 3.02 -8.55
N ASP A 62 -33.85 2.62 -9.50
CA ASP A 62 -32.85 1.57 -9.25
C ASP A 62 -31.90 2.03 -8.12
N ASP A 63 -31.65 1.18 -7.13
CA ASP A 63 -30.67 1.44 -6.07
C ASP A 63 -29.29 1.75 -6.70
N GLU A 64 -28.77 2.97 -6.51
CA GLU A 64 -27.43 3.34 -6.98
C GLU A 64 -26.39 2.87 -5.97
N ILE A 65 -25.78 1.71 -6.25
CA ILE A 65 -24.66 1.20 -5.44
C ILE A 65 -23.38 1.93 -5.85
N GLY A 66 -23.02 2.95 -5.07
CA GLY A 66 -21.74 3.65 -5.19
C GLY A 66 -20.66 2.99 -4.33
N VAL A 67 -19.55 2.56 -4.96
CA VAL A 67 -18.36 2.06 -4.26
C VAL A 67 -17.16 2.92 -4.65
N SER A 68 -16.57 3.61 -3.68
CA SER A 68 -15.34 4.39 -3.88
C SER A 68 -14.34 4.06 -2.79
N ILE A 69 -13.11 3.74 -3.21
CA ILE A 69 -11.99 3.48 -2.31
C ILE A 69 -10.86 4.39 -2.76
N ASP A 70 -10.49 5.34 -1.92
CA ASP A 70 -9.30 6.15 -2.10
C ASP A 70 -8.28 5.79 -1.01
N VAL A 71 -7.18 5.18 -1.42
CA VAL A 71 -6.03 4.83 -0.56
C VAL A 71 -4.76 5.56 -0.99
N SER A 72 -4.84 6.48 -1.95
CA SER A 72 -3.70 7.19 -2.52
C SER A 72 -2.98 8.04 -1.46
N ASP A 73 -3.75 8.70 -0.59
CA ASP A 73 -3.28 9.47 0.57
C ASP A 73 -2.59 8.61 1.64
N LEU A 74 -2.74 7.29 1.61
CA LEU A 74 -2.09 6.38 2.55
C LEU A 74 -0.83 5.75 1.93
N ILE A 75 -0.92 5.24 0.71
CA ILE A 75 0.18 4.52 0.05
C ILE A 75 1.33 5.45 -0.28
N GLY A 76 1.05 6.63 -0.85
CA GLY A 76 2.10 7.57 -1.26
C GLY A 76 2.97 7.99 -0.08
N PRO A 77 2.40 8.59 0.98
CA PRO A 77 3.15 8.97 2.17
C PRO A 77 3.86 7.79 2.88
N THR A 78 3.23 6.62 2.92
CA THR A 78 3.85 5.42 3.52
C THR A 78 5.07 4.95 2.72
N GLY A 79 4.94 4.88 1.40
CA GLY A 79 6.03 4.56 0.47
C GLY A 79 7.18 5.53 0.61
N LEU A 80 6.89 6.84 0.67
CA LEU A 80 7.90 7.89 0.86
C LEU A 80 8.63 7.76 2.21
N LEU A 81 7.91 7.52 3.30
CA LEU A 81 8.52 7.37 4.63
C LEU A 81 9.42 6.13 4.70
N LEU A 82 8.97 5.01 4.13
CA LEU A 82 9.76 3.78 4.04
C LEU A 82 10.98 3.96 3.14
N HIS A 83 10.82 4.63 1.99
CA HIS A 83 11.94 5.00 1.13
C HIS A 83 12.96 5.82 1.89
N ARG A 84 12.52 6.86 2.62
CA ARG A 84 13.44 7.69 3.41
C ARG A 84 14.13 6.90 4.50
N ALA A 85 13.44 5.95 5.14
CA ALA A 85 14.06 5.03 6.08
C ALA A 85 15.14 4.15 5.43
N LEU A 86 14.90 3.63 4.22
CA LEU A 86 15.90 2.87 3.45
C LEU A 86 17.13 3.72 3.12
N VAL A 87 16.93 4.96 2.64
CA VAL A 87 18.04 5.89 2.37
C VAL A 87 18.85 6.19 3.64
N LEU A 88 18.19 6.39 4.78
CA LEU A 88 18.86 6.62 6.07
C LEU A 88 19.66 5.41 6.55
N LEU A 89 19.27 4.19 6.17
CA LEU A 89 19.99 2.96 6.46
C LEU A 89 21.20 2.80 5.54
N GLU A 90 21.07 3.14 4.25
CA GLU A 90 22.19 3.22 3.30
C GLU A 90 23.25 4.23 3.74
N GLU A 91 22.84 5.43 4.19
CA GLU A 91 23.74 6.44 4.75
C GLU A 91 24.52 5.92 5.98
N ARG A 92 24.02 4.88 6.65
CA ARG A 92 24.67 4.19 7.78
C ARG A 92 25.46 2.95 7.37
N GLY A 93 25.57 2.67 6.07
CA GLY A 93 26.35 1.58 5.51
C GLY A 93 25.60 0.26 5.37
N LEU A 94 24.28 0.24 5.53
CA LEU A 94 23.46 -0.95 5.25
C LEU A 94 22.99 -0.90 3.80
N ASP A 95 23.30 -1.92 3.01
CA ASP A 95 22.82 -2.01 1.63
C ASP A 95 21.29 -2.03 1.58
N ARG A 96 20.67 -1.32 0.63
CA ARG A 96 19.21 -1.25 0.52
C ARG A 96 18.56 -2.60 0.21
N ALA A 97 19.18 -3.44 -0.62
CA ALA A 97 18.65 -4.77 -0.89
C ALA A 97 18.70 -5.65 0.36
N GLU A 98 19.78 -5.54 1.14
CA GLU A 98 19.90 -6.19 2.45
C GLU A 98 18.84 -5.67 3.44
N ALA A 99 18.67 -4.35 3.56
CA ALA A 99 17.68 -3.74 4.42
C ALA A 99 16.25 -4.19 4.09
N VAL A 100 15.89 -4.21 2.80
CA VAL A 100 14.58 -4.69 2.34
C VAL A 100 14.41 -6.17 2.67
N ALA A 101 15.42 -7.00 2.44
CA ALA A 101 15.35 -8.43 2.78
C ALA A 101 15.13 -8.66 4.28
N LEU A 102 15.84 -7.91 5.14
CA LEU A 102 15.67 -7.98 6.59
C LEU A 102 14.26 -7.53 7.04
N LEU A 103 13.73 -6.47 6.42
CA LEU A 103 12.37 -5.98 6.70
C LEU A 103 11.30 -6.99 6.26
N ARG A 104 11.47 -7.63 5.10
CA ARG A 104 10.58 -8.71 4.66
C ARG A 104 10.60 -9.90 5.63
N GLU A 105 11.80 -10.33 6.03
CA GLU A 105 11.95 -11.41 7.00
C GLU A 105 11.35 -11.04 8.37
N ALA A 106 11.37 -9.75 8.74
CA ALA A 106 10.69 -9.27 9.95
C ALA A 106 9.16 -9.36 9.80
N VAL A 107 8.60 -8.87 8.68
CA VAL A 107 7.16 -8.97 8.37
C VAL A 107 6.67 -10.42 8.40
N ASP A 108 7.49 -11.36 7.91
CA ASP A 108 7.16 -12.79 7.89
C ASP A 108 7.24 -13.46 9.27
N ARG A 109 8.06 -12.93 10.19
CA ARG A 109 8.34 -13.50 11.53
C ARG A 109 7.47 -12.94 12.66
N VAL A 110 6.67 -11.90 12.44
CA VAL A 110 5.80 -11.34 13.48
C VAL A 110 4.60 -12.27 13.72
N ASP A 111 4.69 -13.03 14.82
CA ASP A 111 3.66 -13.91 15.40
C ASP A 111 2.67 -13.22 16.36
#